data_AF-A0A0C2ZV23-F1
#
_entry.id   AF-A0A0C2ZV23-F1
#
_cell.length_a   1.000
_cell.length_b   1.000
_cell.length_c   1.000
_cell.angle_alpha   90.00
_cell.angle_beta   90.00
_cell.angle_gamma   90.00
#
_symmetry.space_group_name_H-M   'P 1'
#
loop_
_entity.id
_entity.type
_entity.pdbx_description
1 polymer ?
#
loop_
_entity_poly.entity_id
_entity_poly.type
_entity_poly.pdbx_seq_one_letter_code
_entity_poly.pdbx_strand_id
1 'polypeptide(L)'
;MNQLYQNEVDIILSTFSYPFFAIELFDKNNKNLNELSFGEQQLLFILNQLFSFKNTIIQKKEINDLIILLDEIDIGFHPDWQKRVIGYMIDFLKLIPAKNFHLIFASHSPFLISDLPKQNIIFLKDGKQVAGVEKKQTFGANIHTLLSDSFFMSGGLMGEFAKSKIDEVITLLNKDKLSKSELKHCEQIISIIGEPIIKNQLQRMLDSKRLKKVDKIDKIEQDIRRLKQSLKELKR
;
A
#
# COMPACT_ATOMS: atom_id res chain seq x y z
N MET A 1 15.24 -41.00 31.50
CA MET A 1 14.34 -41.86 30.70
C MET A 1 13.01 -41.96 31.42
N ASN A 2 12.10 -41.02 31.16
CA ASN A 2 10.69 -41.19 31.51
C ASN A 2 9.91 -41.01 30.23
N GLN A 3 9.22 -42.09 29.83
CA GLN A 3 8.24 -42.12 28.75
C GLN A 3 7.12 -41.14 29.12
N LEU A 4 7.17 -39.94 28.55
CA LEU A 4 5.97 -39.13 28.36
C LEU A 4 5.15 -39.85 27.29
N TYR A 5 4.18 -40.58 27.79
CA TYR A 5 3.16 -41.31 27.05
C TYR A 5 2.56 -40.46 25.92
N GLN A 6 2.41 -41.10 24.77
CA GLN A 6 1.35 -41.12 23.73
C GLN A 6 0.08 -40.24 23.84
N ASN A 7 -0.04 -39.32 24.78
CA ASN A 7 -0.86 -38.14 24.63
C ASN A 7 0.01 -37.13 23.90
N GLU A 8 0.06 -37.26 22.58
CA GLU A 8 0.54 -36.20 21.71
C GLU A 8 0.00 -34.89 22.26
N VAL A 9 0.91 -33.96 22.49
CA VAL A 9 0.60 -32.63 22.96
C VAL A 9 -0.22 -31.97 21.84
N ASP A 10 -1.53 -32.24 21.86
CA ASP A 10 -2.61 -31.54 21.16
C ASP A 10 -2.81 -30.15 21.76
N ILE A 11 -1.74 -29.56 22.31
CA ILE A 11 -1.55 -28.12 22.27
C ILE A 11 -1.22 -27.79 20.82
N ILE A 12 -2.21 -28.02 19.95
CA ILE A 12 -2.37 -27.28 18.73
C ILE A 12 -2.26 -25.83 19.20
N LEU A 13 -1.23 -25.18 18.66
CA LEU A 13 -0.78 -23.78 18.82
C LEU A 13 -1.89 -22.80 18.40
N SER A 14 -3.10 -23.03 18.89
CA SER A 14 -4.35 -22.38 18.54
C SER A 14 -4.52 -21.06 19.27
N THR A 15 -3.67 -20.77 20.27
CA THR A 15 -3.56 -19.43 20.84
C THR A 15 -2.25 -19.30 21.60
N PHE A 16 -1.29 -18.58 21.02
CA PHE A 16 -0.16 -18.06 21.79
C PHE A 16 -0.68 -16.87 22.61
N SER A 17 -0.67 -17.02 23.93
CA SER A 17 -1.13 -16.06 24.96
C SER A 17 -2.48 -16.42 25.58
N TYR A 18 -2.46 -17.42 26.46
CA TYR A 18 -3.36 -17.42 27.62
C TYR A 18 -2.71 -16.52 28.70
N PRO A 19 -3.47 -15.74 29.50
CA PRO A 19 -2.91 -14.76 30.44
C PRO A 19 -1.94 -15.29 31.51
N PHE A 20 -1.79 -16.62 31.63
CA PHE A 20 -0.98 -17.27 32.65
C PHE A 20 0.33 -17.88 32.14
N PHE A 21 0.54 -17.98 30.82
CA PHE A 21 1.75 -18.58 30.27
C PHE A 21 2.24 -17.82 29.04
N ALA A 22 3.52 -17.44 29.06
CA ALA A 22 4.26 -17.04 27.88
C ALA A 22 4.93 -18.28 27.29
N ILE A 23 4.60 -18.62 26.04
CA ILE A 23 5.26 -19.68 25.29
C ILE A 23 6.21 -18.99 24.31
N GLU A 24 7.51 -19.22 24.48
CA GLU A 24 8.54 -18.77 23.55
C GLU A 24 9.06 -19.97 22.76
N LEU A 25 9.05 -19.86 21.43
CA LEU A 25 9.58 -20.89 20.54
C LEU A 25 10.98 -20.48 20.08
N PHE A 26 11.92 -21.41 20.18
CA PHE A 26 13.29 -21.23 19.72
C PHE A 26 13.64 -22.23 18.62
N ASP A 27 14.39 -21.80 17.61
CA ASP A 27 14.96 -22.70 16.62
C ASP A 27 16.17 -23.47 17.19
N LYS A 28 16.73 -24.40 16.40
CA LYS A 28 17.93 -25.17 16.77
C LYS A 28 19.19 -24.33 17.03
N ASN A 29 19.19 -23.07 16.59
CA ASN A 29 20.28 -22.10 16.78
C ASN A 29 19.95 -21.10 17.90
N ASN A 30 18.93 -21.36 18.72
CA ASN A 30 18.49 -20.51 19.82
C ASN A 30 17.96 -19.12 19.40
N LYS A 31 17.44 -19.00 18.17
CA LYS A 31 16.71 -17.80 17.72
C LYS A 31 15.25 -17.87 18.13
N ASN A 32 14.74 -16.82 18.74
CA ASN A 32 13.35 -16.75 19.18
C ASN A 32 12.44 -16.47 17.97
N LEU A 33 11.27 -17.11 17.91
CA LEU A 33 10.26 -16.82 16.91
C LEU A 33 9.85 -15.34 16.90
N ASN A 34 9.84 -14.70 18.06
CA ASN A 34 9.53 -13.28 18.21
C ASN A 34 10.59 -12.35 17.58
N GLU A 35 11.78 -12.87 17.25
CA GLU A 35 12.82 -12.14 16.50
C GLU A 35 12.57 -12.13 14.99
N LEU A 36 11.62 -12.92 14.49
CA LEU A 36 11.21 -12.87 13.09
C LEU A 36 10.42 -11.59 12.79
N SER A 37 10.44 -11.16 11.54
CA SER A 37 9.55 -10.09 11.08
C SER A 37 8.08 -10.51 11.21
N PHE A 38 7.19 -9.54 11.43
CA PHE A 38 5.75 -9.84 11.57
C PHE A 38 5.19 -10.66 10.39
N GLY A 39 5.63 -10.39 9.16
CA GLY A 39 5.23 -11.16 8.00
C GLY A 39 5.71 -12.62 8.02
N GLU A 40 6.94 -12.88 8.49
CA GLU A 40 7.46 -14.24 8.66
C GLU A 40 6.71 -15.00 9.77
N GLN A 41 6.40 -14.33 10.88
CA GLN A 41 5.58 -14.89 11.95
C GLN A 41 4.19 -15.28 11.42
N GLN A 42 3.56 -14.39 10.66
CA GLN A 42 2.26 -14.64 10.04
C GLN A 42 2.31 -15.83 9.07
N LEU A 43 3.35 -15.91 8.24
CA LEU A 43 3.51 -17.03 7.31
C LEU A 43 3.65 -18.35 8.05
N LEU A 44 4.47 -18.40 9.10
CA LEU A 44 4.61 -19.59 9.92
C LEU A 44 3.28 -19.99 10.58
N PHE A 45 2.54 -19.01 11.07
CA PHE A 45 1.23 -19.24 11.67
C PHE A 45 0.24 -19.87 10.68
N ILE A 46 0.16 -19.33 9.46
CA ILE A 46 -0.67 -19.91 8.40
C ILE A 46 -0.21 -21.33 8.06
N LEU A 47 1.10 -21.57 7.88
CA LEU A 47 1.63 -22.91 7.59
C LEU A 47 1.31 -23.93 8.69
N ASN A 48 1.42 -23.53 9.96
CA ASN A 48 1.08 -24.37 11.11
C ASN A 48 -0.43 -24.71 11.14
N GLN A 49 -1.29 -23.72 10.89
CA GLN A 49 -2.73 -23.94 10.80
C GLN A 49 -3.08 -24.89 9.66
N LEU A 50 -2.50 -24.67 8.48
CA LEU A 50 -2.68 -25.53 7.32
C LEU A 50 -2.23 -26.97 7.64
N PHE A 51 -1.06 -27.15 8.25
CA PHE A 51 -0.56 -28.47 8.65
C PHE A 51 -1.51 -29.18 9.63
N SER A 52 -1.96 -28.48 10.68
CA SER A 52 -2.92 -29.00 11.65
C SER A 52 -4.26 -29.37 10.99
N PHE A 53 -4.75 -28.51 10.10
CA PHE A 53 -5.95 -28.74 9.30
C PHE A 53 -5.83 -30.01 8.46
N LYS A 54 -4.72 -30.19 7.74
CA LYS A 54 -4.48 -31.40 6.94
C LYS A 54 -4.57 -32.67 7.79
N ASN A 55 -3.88 -32.70 8.94
CA ASN A 55 -3.88 -33.89 9.80
C ASN A 55 -5.28 -34.20 10.33
N THR A 56 -6.04 -33.17 10.72
CA THR A 56 -7.42 -33.32 11.21
C THR A 56 -8.37 -33.84 10.13
N ILE A 57 -8.27 -33.30 8.91
CA ILE A 57 -9.18 -33.67 7.81
C ILE A 57 -8.87 -35.05 7.24
N ILE A 58 -7.60 -35.45 7.19
CA ILE A 58 -7.22 -36.81 6.76
C ILE A 58 -7.84 -37.88 7.66
N GLN A 59 -7.99 -37.60 8.96
CA GLN A 59 -8.64 -38.51 9.90
C GLN A 59 -10.16 -38.61 9.65
N LYS A 60 -10.79 -37.56 9.13
CA LYS A 60 -12.24 -37.49 8.84
C LYS A 60 -12.56 -37.95 7.42
N LYS A 61 -12.51 -39.27 7.20
CA LYS A 61 -12.75 -39.87 5.87
C LYS A 61 -14.13 -39.60 5.28
N GLU A 62 -15.15 -39.43 6.11
CA GLU A 62 -16.55 -39.26 5.67
C GLU A 62 -16.89 -37.86 5.13
N ILE A 63 -16.08 -36.85 5.45
CA ILE A 63 -16.35 -35.46 5.05
C ILE A 63 -15.59 -35.15 3.76
N ASN A 64 -16.26 -35.10 2.62
CA ASN A 64 -15.58 -34.84 1.34
C ASN A 64 -15.58 -33.35 0.95
N ASP A 65 -16.59 -32.59 1.34
CA ASP A 65 -16.74 -31.18 0.97
C ASP A 65 -16.41 -30.27 2.14
N LEU A 66 -15.49 -29.32 1.94
CA LEU A 66 -15.00 -28.42 2.97
C LEU A 66 -15.11 -26.97 2.52
N ILE A 67 -15.63 -26.12 3.41
CA ILE A 67 -15.61 -24.67 3.25
C ILE A 67 -14.52 -24.13 4.16
N ILE A 68 -13.59 -23.37 3.57
CA ILE A 68 -12.49 -22.72 4.29
C ILE A 68 -12.77 -21.22 4.27
N LEU A 69 -12.91 -20.65 5.47
CA LEU A 69 -13.14 -19.23 5.68
C LEU A 69 -11.87 -18.60 6.24
N LEU A 70 -11.38 -17.55 5.60
CA LEU A 70 -10.20 -16.84 6.06
C LEU A 70 -10.43 -15.34 6.04
N ASP A 71 -10.09 -14.66 7.13
CA ASP A 71 -10.18 -13.21 7.22
C ASP A 71 -8.78 -12.60 7.13
N GLU A 72 -8.66 -11.47 6.42
CA GLU A 72 -7.40 -10.73 6.21
C GLU A 72 -6.17 -11.61 5.91
N ILE A 73 -6.28 -12.48 4.90
CA ILE A 73 -5.25 -13.51 4.62
C ILE A 73 -3.88 -12.97 4.23
N ASP A 74 -3.82 -11.71 3.81
CA ASP A 74 -2.63 -11.01 3.36
C ASP A 74 -2.06 -10.05 4.43
N ILE A 75 -2.63 -10.05 5.63
CA ILE A 75 -2.20 -9.17 6.71
C ILE A 75 -0.71 -9.39 7.02
N GLY A 76 0.05 -8.31 7.07
CA GLY A 76 1.49 -8.36 7.36
C GLY A 76 2.36 -8.96 6.25
N PHE A 77 1.79 -9.43 5.13
CA PHE A 77 2.57 -9.97 4.03
C PHE A 77 3.21 -8.89 3.19
N HIS A 78 4.47 -9.14 2.80
CA HIS A 78 5.12 -8.34 1.79
C HIS A 78 4.33 -8.42 0.47
N PRO A 79 4.21 -7.35 -0.33
CA PRO A 79 3.45 -7.35 -1.58
C PRO A 79 3.78 -8.51 -2.52
N ASP A 80 5.05 -8.92 -2.60
CA ASP A 80 5.44 -10.07 -3.42
C ASP A 80 4.90 -11.41 -2.93
N TRP A 81 4.63 -11.54 -1.62
CA TRP A 81 4.01 -12.73 -1.05
C TRP A 81 2.50 -12.71 -1.26
N GLN A 82 1.88 -11.53 -1.19
CA GLN A 82 0.45 -11.37 -1.51
C GLN A 82 0.15 -11.88 -2.93
N LYS A 83 1.00 -11.57 -3.92
CA LYS A 83 0.91 -12.10 -5.31
C LYS A 83 1.00 -13.62 -5.43
N ARG A 84 1.47 -14.33 -4.40
CA ARG A 84 1.69 -15.79 -4.44
C ARG A 84 0.75 -16.55 -3.52
N VAL A 85 0.00 -15.85 -2.67
CA VAL A 85 -0.77 -16.46 -1.57
C VAL A 85 -1.82 -17.43 -2.09
N ILE A 86 -2.54 -17.07 -3.15
CA ILE A 86 -3.59 -17.94 -3.73
C ILE A 86 -2.95 -19.20 -4.32
N GLY A 87 -1.84 -19.05 -5.04
CA GLY A 87 -1.06 -20.18 -5.55
C GLY A 87 -0.62 -21.13 -4.44
N TYR A 88 -0.03 -20.60 -3.37
CA TYR A 88 0.38 -21.39 -2.21
C TYR A 88 -0.78 -22.11 -1.52
N MET A 89 -1.93 -21.46 -1.36
CA MET A 89 -3.12 -22.09 -0.80
C MET A 89 -3.62 -23.23 -1.70
N ILE A 90 -3.72 -23.00 -3.01
CA ILE A 90 -4.14 -24.02 -3.97
C ILE A 90 -3.20 -25.23 -3.92
N ASP A 91 -1.89 -24.99 -3.95
CA ASP A 91 -0.90 -26.05 -3.90
C ASP A 91 -0.92 -26.82 -2.58
N PHE A 92 -1.17 -26.13 -1.46
CA PHE A 92 -1.37 -26.77 -0.18
C PHE A 92 -2.61 -27.68 -0.18
N LEU A 93 -3.75 -27.19 -0.67
CA LEU A 93 -5.01 -27.96 -0.68
C LEU A 93 -4.92 -29.21 -1.55
N LYS A 94 -4.13 -29.19 -2.64
CA LYS A 94 -3.83 -30.38 -3.45
C LYS A 94 -3.14 -31.50 -2.66
N LEU A 95 -2.47 -31.20 -1.54
CA LEU A 95 -1.82 -32.19 -0.68
C LEU A 95 -2.83 -32.99 0.18
N ILE A 96 -4.11 -32.63 0.14
CA ILE A 96 -5.19 -33.30 0.86
C ILE A 96 -6.08 -34.02 -0.19
N PRO A 97 -5.71 -35.24 -0.61
CA PRO A 97 -6.41 -35.93 -1.69
C PRO A 97 -7.83 -36.33 -1.29
N ALA A 98 -8.69 -36.51 -2.31
CA ALA A 98 -10.08 -36.96 -2.18
C ALA A 98 -10.99 -36.02 -1.35
N LYS A 99 -10.72 -34.71 -1.38
CA LYS A 99 -11.54 -33.67 -0.77
C LYS A 99 -11.83 -32.55 -1.78
N ASN A 100 -13.00 -31.94 -1.68
CA ASN A 100 -13.40 -30.75 -2.42
C ASN A 100 -13.33 -29.54 -1.48
N PHE A 101 -12.76 -28.45 -1.98
CA PHE A 101 -12.57 -27.23 -1.19
C PHE A 101 -13.27 -26.05 -1.83
N HIS A 102 -14.09 -25.35 -1.05
CA HIS A 102 -14.57 -24.01 -1.37
C HIS A 102 -13.86 -23.02 -0.46
N LEU A 103 -13.00 -22.20 -1.05
CA LEU A 103 -12.27 -21.17 -0.35
C LEU A 103 -13.02 -19.83 -0.43
N ILE A 104 -13.31 -19.23 0.73
CA ILE A 104 -13.88 -17.89 0.85
C ILE A 104 -12.95 -17.08 1.74
N PHE A 105 -12.52 -15.92 1.26
CA PHE A 105 -11.66 -15.04 2.04
C PHE A 105 -12.00 -13.57 1.87
N ALA A 106 -11.68 -12.79 2.90
CA ALA A 106 -11.70 -11.34 2.89
C ALA A 106 -10.28 -10.78 2.86
N SER A 107 -10.11 -9.64 2.19
CA SER A 107 -8.82 -9.00 2.02
C SER A 107 -8.96 -7.54 1.58
N HIS A 108 -8.00 -6.72 2.01
CA HIS A 108 -7.79 -5.37 1.49
C HIS A 108 -6.73 -5.27 0.37
N SER A 109 -6.21 -6.40 -0.12
CA SER A 109 -5.12 -6.39 -1.10
C SER A 109 -5.59 -6.42 -2.56
N PRO A 110 -5.16 -5.45 -3.40
CA PRO A 110 -5.42 -5.47 -4.84
C PRO A 110 -4.73 -6.63 -5.56
N PHE A 111 -3.67 -7.21 -4.97
CA PHE A 111 -2.91 -8.30 -5.59
C PHE A 111 -3.74 -9.59 -5.61
N LEU A 112 -4.55 -9.84 -4.59
CA LEU A 112 -5.41 -11.03 -4.56
C LEU A 112 -6.56 -10.91 -5.56
N ILE A 113 -7.10 -9.71 -5.72
CA ILE A 113 -8.16 -9.43 -6.69
C ILE A 113 -7.67 -9.66 -8.12
N SER A 114 -6.39 -9.38 -8.42
CA SER A 114 -5.84 -9.63 -9.76
C SER A 114 -5.71 -11.10 -10.12
N ASP A 115 -5.67 -12.01 -9.14
CA ASP A 115 -5.57 -13.46 -9.38
C ASP A 115 -6.94 -14.12 -9.55
N LEU A 116 -8.03 -13.38 -9.32
CA LEU A 116 -9.38 -13.91 -9.34
C LEU A 116 -10.20 -13.36 -10.51
N PRO A 117 -11.02 -14.20 -11.18
CA PRO A 117 -12.02 -13.72 -12.10
C PRO A 117 -13.11 -12.95 -11.35
N LYS A 118 -13.66 -11.91 -11.98
CA LYS A 118 -14.59 -10.97 -11.33
C LYS A 118 -15.84 -11.63 -10.73
N GLN A 119 -16.27 -12.76 -11.30
CA GLN A 119 -17.43 -13.53 -10.85
C GLN A 119 -17.21 -14.15 -9.46
N ASN A 120 -15.96 -14.29 -9.04
CA ASN A 120 -15.59 -14.87 -7.75
C ASN A 120 -15.29 -13.78 -6.70
N ILE A 121 -15.67 -12.53 -6.96
CA ILE A 121 -15.32 -11.39 -6.11
C ILE A 121 -16.58 -10.64 -5.71
N ILE A 122 -16.69 -10.35 -4.42
CA ILE A 122 -17.77 -9.53 -3.85
C ILE A 122 -17.15 -8.26 -3.29
N PHE A 123 -17.47 -7.11 -3.91
CA PHE A 123 -17.01 -5.81 -3.43
C PHE A 123 -17.97 -5.25 -2.38
N LEU A 124 -17.43 -4.89 -1.22
CA LEU A 124 -18.17 -4.33 -0.10
C LEU A 124 -17.81 -2.86 0.11
N LYS A 125 -18.83 -2.02 0.34
CA LYS A 125 -18.71 -0.64 0.77
C LYS A 125 -19.82 -0.32 1.76
N ASP A 126 -19.46 0.25 2.91
CA ASP A 126 -20.42 0.61 3.97
C ASP A 126 -21.34 -0.56 4.38
N GLY A 127 -20.77 -1.77 4.46
CA GLY A 127 -21.49 -3.00 4.80
C GLY A 127 -22.45 -3.52 3.72
N LYS A 128 -22.42 -2.94 2.51
CA LYS A 128 -23.29 -3.33 1.39
C LYS A 128 -22.48 -3.77 0.18
N GLN A 129 -23.00 -4.74 -0.56
CA GLN A 129 -22.44 -5.11 -1.85
C GLN A 129 -22.64 -3.98 -2.84
N VAL A 130 -21.56 -3.60 -3.55
CA VAL A 130 -21.61 -2.55 -4.56
C VAL A 130 -21.76 -3.15 -5.95
N ALA A 131 -22.90 -2.89 -6.58
CA ALA A 131 -23.13 -3.23 -7.98
C ALA A 131 -22.47 -2.17 -8.90
N GLY A 132 -21.45 -2.55 -9.67
CA GLY A 132 -20.80 -1.63 -10.63
C GLY A 132 -19.34 -1.95 -10.95
N VAL A 133 -18.58 -2.49 -9.99
CA VAL A 133 -17.20 -2.98 -10.22
C VAL A 133 -17.20 -4.23 -11.10
N GLU A 134 -18.34 -4.92 -11.18
CA GLU A 134 -18.62 -6.10 -12.01
C GLU A 134 -18.39 -5.90 -13.52
N LYS A 135 -18.27 -4.66 -14.02
CA LYS A 135 -18.03 -4.41 -15.44
C LYS A 135 -16.58 -4.61 -15.87
N LYS A 136 -15.61 -4.50 -14.96
CA LYS A 136 -14.19 -4.63 -15.28
C LYS A 136 -13.70 -6.07 -15.03
N GLN A 137 -12.86 -6.57 -15.93
CA GLN A 137 -12.18 -7.85 -15.73
C GLN A 137 -11.08 -7.65 -14.70
N THR A 138 -11.04 -8.51 -13.69
CA THR A 138 -10.08 -8.43 -12.58
C THR A 138 -8.90 -9.38 -12.77
N PHE A 139 -9.13 -10.55 -13.37
CA PHE A 139 -8.09 -11.54 -13.60
C PHE A 139 -6.99 -10.99 -14.52
N GLY A 140 -5.75 -10.98 -14.02
CA GLY A 140 -4.57 -10.42 -14.70
C GLY A 140 -4.60 -8.90 -14.88
N ALA A 141 -5.51 -8.17 -14.21
CA ALA A 141 -5.64 -6.72 -14.39
C ALA A 141 -4.50 -5.95 -13.73
N ASN A 142 -4.28 -4.72 -14.21
CA ASN A 142 -3.29 -3.81 -13.62
C ASN A 142 -3.70 -3.40 -12.20
N ILE A 143 -2.80 -3.59 -11.24
CA ILE A 143 -3.03 -3.30 -9.82
C ILE A 143 -3.40 -1.83 -9.55
N HIS A 144 -2.89 -0.86 -10.32
CA HIS A 144 -3.22 0.55 -10.15
C HIS A 144 -4.66 0.84 -10.53
N THR A 145 -5.14 0.20 -11.60
CA THR A 145 -6.53 0.27 -12.02
C THR A 145 -7.44 -0.35 -10.95
N LEU A 146 -7.08 -1.54 -10.46
CA LEU A 146 -7.82 -2.21 -9.37
C LEU A 146 -7.85 -1.35 -8.09
N LEU A 147 -6.73 -0.76 -7.68
CA LEU A 147 -6.68 0.15 -6.53
C LEU A 147 -7.64 1.34 -6.70
N SER A 148 -7.66 1.96 -7.87
CA SER A 148 -8.54 3.10 -8.11
C SER A 148 -10.03 2.71 -8.17
N ASP A 149 -10.36 1.62 -8.86
CA ASP A 149 -11.74 1.24 -9.19
C ASP A 149 -12.38 0.36 -8.12
N SER A 150 -11.64 -0.62 -7.61
CA SER A 150 -12.14 -1.69 -6.74
C SER A 150 -12.10 -1.34 -5.26
N PHE A 151 -11.22 -0.41 -4.86
CA PHE A 151 -11.10 0.05 -3.47
C PHE A 151 -11.74 1.42 -3.24
N PHE A 152 -12.51 1.92 -4.22
CA PHE A 152 -13.30 3.14 -4.10
C PHE A 152 -12.51 4.37 -3.61
N MET A 153 -11.24 4.48 -4.00
CA MET A 153 -10.37 5.58 -3.58
C MET A 153 -10.83 6.90 -4.20
N SER A 154 -11.63 7.66 -3.45
CA SER A 154 -12.05 9.00 -3.84
C SER A 154 -10.89 9.98 -3.71
N GLY A 155 -10.44 10.56 -4.83
CA GLY A 155 -9.37 11.57 -4.84
C GLY A 155 -8.07 11.16 -5.53
N GLY A 156 -8.03 9.96 -6.13
CA GLY A 156 -6.87 9.43 -6.87
C GLY A 156 -5.98 8.53 -6.01
N LEU A 157 -4.82 8.14 -6.56
CA LEU A 157 -3.85 7.25 -5.91
C LEU A 157 -2.79 8.00 -5.08
N MET A 158 -2.91 9.33 -4.99
CA MET A 158 -1.93 10.17 -4.31
C MET A 158 -2.29 10.35 -2.84
N GLY A 159 -1.31 10.29 -1.95
CA GLY A 159 -1.53 10.53 -0.53
C GLY A 159 -2.00 11.95 -0.26
N GLU A 160 -2.97 12.10 0.66
CA GLU A 160 -3.61 13.39 0.94
C GLU A 160 -2.62 14.44 1.49
N PHE A 161 -1.60 14.01 2.23
CA PHE A 161 -0.54 14.91 2.70
C PHE A 161 0.29 15.51 1.54
N ALA A 162 0.71 14.67 0.60
CA ALA A 162 1.44 15.13 -0.59
C ALA A 162 0.56 16.06 -1.43
N LYS A 163 -0.72 15.75 -1.54
CA LYS A 163 -1.72 16.57 -2.23
C LYS A 163 -1.87 17.93 -1.59
N SER A 164 -2.03 17.98 -0.27
CA SER A 164 -2.07 19.24 0.48
C SER A 164 -0.82 20.10 0.25
N LYS A 165 0.38 19.49 0.17
CA LYS A 165 1.63 20.22 -0.14
C LYS A 165 1.71 20.72 -1.57
N ILE A 166 1.22 19.95 -2.53
CA ILE A 166 1.13 20.39 -3.92
C ILE A 166 0.12 21.54 -4.05
N ASP A 167 -1.04 21.44 -3.41
CA ASP A 167 -2.07 22.48 -3.40
C ASP A 167 -1.58 23.77 -2.73
N GLU A 168 -0.78 23.65 -1.66
CA GLU A 168 -0.09 24.77 -1.01
C GLU A 168 0.83 25.50 -2.01
N VAL A 169 1.68 24.74 -2.74
CA VAL A 169 2.56 25.31 -3.77
C VAL A 169 1.78 25.95 -4.90
N ILE A 170 0.71 25.32 -5.40
CA ILE A 170 -0.18 25.89 -6.43
C ILE A 170 -0.75 27.22 -5.95
N THR A 171 -1.23 27.27 -4.71
CA THR A 171 -1.79 28.49 -4.11
C THR A 171 -0.75 29.59 -4.00
N LEU A 172 0.47 29.28 -3.56
CA LEU A 172 1.57 30.24 -3.50
C LEU A 172 1.98 30.73 -4.90
N LEU A 173 2.09 29.84 -5.87
CA LEU A 173 2.43 30.19 -7.25
C LEU A 173 1.33 31.01 -7.93
N ASN A 174 0.07 30.89 -7.51
CA ASN A 174 -1.02 31.73 -8.02
C ASN A 174 -1.00 33.15 -7.44
N LYS A 175 -0.34 33.42 -6.30
CA LYS A 175 -0.21 34.78 -5.75
C LYS A 175 0.60 35.70 -6.69
N ASP A 176 0.22 36.98 -6.74
CA ASP A 176 0.88 37.98 -7.59
C ASP A 176 2.33 38.29 -7.19
N LYS A 177 2.63 38.23 -5.89
CA LYS A 177 3.98 38.46 -5.35
C LYS A 177 4.35 37.30 -4.43
N LEU A 178 5.49 36.67 -4.71
CA LEU A 178 6.12 35.72 -3.80
C LEU A 178 7.39 36.35 -3.20
N SER A 179 7.56 36.15 -1.89
CA SER A 179 8.80 36.43 -1.18
C SER A 179 9.93 35.48 -1.62
N LYS A 180 11.19 35.85 -1.31
CA LYS A 180 12.34 34.97 -1.61
C LYS A 180 12.26 33.64 -0.86
N SER A 181 11.70 33.63 0.35
CA SER A 181 11.51 32.42 1.14
C SER A 181 10.42 31.51 0.55
N GLU A 182 9.29 32.07 0.13
CA GLU A 182 8.22 31.28 -0.52
C GLU A 182 8.68 30.67 -1.85
N LEU A 183 9.50 31.39 -2.63
CA LEU A 183 10.09 30.83 -3.87
C LEU A 183 11.01 29.64 -3.56
N LYS A 184 11.89 29.79 -2.57
CA LYS A 184 12.80 28.71 -2.15
C LYS A 184 12.02 27.51 -1.63
N HIS A 185 10.93 27.75 -0.90
CA HIS A 185 10.04 26.70 -0.41
C HIS A 185 9.35 25.94 -1.56
N CYS A 186 8.82 26.67 -2.56
CA CYS A 186 8.24 26.05 -3.75
C CYS A 186 9.27 25.17 -4.49
N GLU A 187 10.51 25.63 -4.64
CA GLU A 187 11.58 24.83 -5.25
C GLU A 187 11.86 23.54 -4.49
N GLN A 188 11.94 23.60 -3.16
CA GLN A 188 12.17 22.43 -2.33
C GLN A 188 11.07 21.40 -2.53
N ILE A 189 9.80 21.82 -2.48
CA ILE A 189 8.67 20.90 -2.71
C ILE A 189 8.67 20.37 -4.15
N ILE A 190 8.86 21.20 -5.16
CA ILE A 190 8.85 20.76 -6.56
C ILE A 190 9.98 19.75 -6.83
N SER A 191 11.14 19.91 -6.18
CA SER A 191 12.27 18.99 -6.37
C SER A 191 11.99 17.57 -5.88
N ILE A 192 11.20 17.41 -4.82
CA ILE A 192 10.86 16.11 -4.20
C ILE A 192 9.64 15.44 -4.85
N ILE A 193 8.88 16.12 -5.71
CA ILE A 193 7.74 15.50 -6.41
C ILE A 193 8.25 14.41 -7.35
N GLY A 194 7.76 13.19 -7.16
CA GLY A 194 8.09 12.04 -7.99
C GLY A 194 7.32 11.98 -9.31
N GLU A 195 6.10 12.53 -9.36
CA GLU A 195 5.24 12.48 -10.55
C GLU A 195 5.71 13.49 -11.61
N PRO A 196 6.25 13.04 -12.77
CA PRO A 196 6.92 13.93 -13.72
C PRO A 196 6.00 15.00 -14.31
N ILE A 197 4.73 14.66 -14.54
CA ILE A 197 3.75 15.57 -15.13
C ILE A 197 3.50 16.75 -14.18
N ILE A 198 3.21 16.46 -12.90
CA ILE A 198 2.97 17.47 -11.87
C ILE A 198 4.22 18.33 -11.68
N LYS A 199 5.39 17.68 -11.55
CA LYS A 199 6.68 18.37 -11.38
C LYS A 199 6.95 19.36 -12.52
N ASN A 200 6.82 18.90 -13.76
CA ASN A 200 7.08 19.72 -14.95
C ASN A 200 6.11 20.91 -15.04
N GLN A 201 4.84 20.72 -14.68
CA GLN A 201 3.85 21.78 -14.70
C GLN A 201 4.12 22.85 -13.64
N LEU A 202 4.43 22.44 -12.40
CA LEU A 202 4.76 23.38 -11.33
C LEU A 202 6.09 24.09 -11.58
N GLN A 203 7.08 23.40 -12.14
CA GLN A 203 8.35 24.01 -12.53
C GLN A 203 8.13 25.11 -13.59
N ARG A 204 7.32 24.85 -14.62
CA ARG A 204 6.94 25.87 -15.61
C ARG A 204 6.28 27.09 -14.98
N MET A 205 5.38 26.88 -14.01
CA MET A 205 4.73 27.97 -13.29
C MET A 205 5.76 28.79 -12.49
N LEU A 206 6.68 28.12 -11.80
CA LEU A 206 7.75 28.77 -11.05
C LEU A 206 8.68 29.60 -11.96
N ASP A 207 9.11 29.02 -13.08
CA ASP A 207 9.99 29.68 -14.05
C ASP A 207 9.32 30.91 -14.68
N SER A 208 8.02 30.82 -14.98
CA SER A 208 7.25 31.96 -15.49
C SER A 208 7.20 33.14 -14.50
N LYS A 209 7.14 32.86 -13.19
CA LYS A 209 7.19 33.90 -12.15
C LYS A 209 8.58 34.50 -12.00
N ARG A 210 9.63 33.71 -12.22
CA ARG A 210 11.02 34.19 -12.23
C ARG A 210 11.27 35.13 -13.39
N LEU A 211 10.86 34.75 -14.60
CA LEU A 211 10.98 35.58 -15.81
C LEU A 211 10.29 36.93 -15.62
N LYS A 212 9.03 36.94 -15.15
CA LYS A 212 8.31 38.18 -14.82
C LYS A 212 9.01 39.08 -13.79
N LYS A 213 9.80 38.50 -12.89
CA LYS A 213 10.57 39.24 -11.88
C LYS A 213 11.85 39.83 -12.47
N VAL A 214 12.54 39.08 -13.33
CA VAL A 214 13.71 39.55 -14.08
C VAL A 214 13.31 40.72 -15.00
N ASP A 215 12.25 40.56 -15.79
CA ASP A 215 11.75 41.63 -16.68
C ASP A 215 11.42 42.93 -15.92
N LYS A 216 10.92 42.82 -14.69
CA LYS A 216 10.65 43.99 -13.83
C LYS A 216 11.92 44.64 -13.30
N ILE A 217 12.95 43.86 -12.98
CA ILE A 217 14.24 44.39 -12.53
C ILE A 217 14.91 45.15 -13.67
N ASP A 218 14.94 44.57 -14.87
CA ASP A 218 15.53 45.20 -16.06
C ASP A 218 14.86 46.54 -16.38
N LYS A 219 13.53 46.60 -16.24
CA LYS A 219 12.76 47.84 -16.43
C LYS A 219 13.14 48.92 -15.41
N ILE A 220 13.28 48.54 -14.14
CA ILE A 220 13.69 49.46 -13.07
C ILE A 220 15.13 49.93 -13.28
N GLU A 221 16.05 49.07 -13.73
CA GLU A 221 17.41 49.47 -14.05
C GLU A 221 17.49 50.49 -15.19
N GLN A 222 16.66 50.32 -16.23
CA GLN A 222 16.54 51.30 -17.30
C GLN A 222 16.03 52.66 -16.78
N ASP A 223 15.03 52.66 -15.91
CA ASP A 223 14.50 53.89 -15.30
C ASP A 223 15.56 54.58 -14.43
N ILE A 224 16.32 53.83 -13.64
CA ILE A 224 17.44 54.37 -12.85
C ILE A 224 18.51 55.01 -13.75
N ARG A 225 18.85 54.38 -14.89
CA ARG A 225 19.81 54.94 -15.85
C ARG A 225 19.31 56.26 -16.45
N ARG A 226 18.04 56.31 -16.88
CA ARG A 226 17.41 57.55 -17.38
C ARG A 226 17.43 58.66 -16.33
N LEU A 227 16.98 58.36 -15.11
CA LEU A 227 16.94 59.34 -14.03
C LEU A 227 18.34 59.87 -13.68
N LYS A 228 19.36 59.00 -13.63
CA LYS A 228 20.75 59.42 -13.42
C LYS A 228 21.26 60.33 -14.53
N GLN A 229 20.86 60.09 -15.78
CA GLN A 229 21.25 60.90 -16.92
C GLN A 229 20.62 62.31 -16.84
N SER A 230 19.32 62.40 -16.57
CA SER A 230 18.64 63.69 -16.36
C SER A 230 19.21 64.48 -15.18
N LEU A 231 19.59 63.80 -14.09
CA LEU A 231 20.23 64.44 -12.93
C LEU A 231 21.62 65.01 -13.28
N LYS A 232 22.33 64.40 -14.23
CA LYS A 232 23.63 64.87 -14.73
C LYS A 232 23.48 66.08 -15.64
N GLU A 233 22.40 66.15 -16.40
CA GLU A 233 22.05 67.29 -17.24
C GLU A 233 21.62 68.51 -16.40
N LEU A 234 20.87 68.31 -15.32
CA LEU A 234 20.44 69.38 -14.40
C LEU A 234 21.56 69.93 -13.49
N LYS A 235 22.69 69.24 -13.38
CA LYS A 235 23.87 69.66 -12.59
C LYS A 235 24.94 70.37 -13.42
N ARG A 236 24.70 70.55 -14.73
CA ARG A 236 25.53 71.35 -15.63
C ARG A 236 24.98 72.76 -15.74
#